data_AF-A0A6J7T4N8-F1
#
_entry.id   AF-A0A6J7T4N8-F1
#
_cell.length_a   1.000
_cell.length_b   1.000
_cell.length_c   1.000
_cell.angle_alpha   90.00
_cell.angle_beta   90.00
_cell.angle_gamma   90.00
#
_symmetry.space_group_name_H-M   'P 1'
#
loop_
_entity.id
_entity.type
_entity.pdbx_description
1 polymer ?
#
loop_
_entity_poly.entity_id
_entity_poly.type
_entity_poly.pdbx_seq_one_letter_code
_entity_poly.pdbx_strand_id
1 'polypeptide(L)'
;MKVKTISGKSGKVALPNGSTISHADLAKEADQWASGEIQAKTIRQLVGRPRLGTDIGKVMPIRIEPSLISQIDHRARRDGLSRSALIRLAITKYLAS
;
A
#
# COMPACT_ATOMS: atom_id res chain seq x y z
N MET A 1 -12.05 14.28 2.82
CA MET A 1 -13.52 14.45 2.65
C MET A 1 -14.18 14.17 3.98
N LYS A 2 -14.99 15.11 4.53
CA LYS A 2 -15.68 14.91 5.80
C LYS A 2 -16.87 13.97 5.58
N VAL A 3 -16.83 12.76 6.12
CA VAL A 3 -17.98 11.85 6.13
C VAL A 3 -19.00 12.41 7.11
N LYS A 4 -20.09 12.98 6.59
CA LYS A 4 -21.22 13.40 7.42
C LYS A 4 -21.98 12.15 7.84
N THR A 5 -21.85 11.77 9.11
CA THR A 5 -22.72 10.78 9.74
C THR A 5 -24.14 11.35 9.76
N ILE A 6 -25.06 10.75 9.01
CA ILE A 6 -26.46 11.19 8.99
C ILE A 6 -27.23 10.36 10.03
N SER A 7 -27.42 11.00 11.18
CA SER A 7 -28.62 11.07 12.02
C SER A 7 -29.82 10.17 11.63
N GLY A 8 -30.26 9.36 12.60
CA GLY A 8 -31.65 8.92 12.78
C GLY A 8 -32.07 7.60 12.13
N LYS A 9 -32.95 6.85 12.82
CA LYS A 9 -33.56 5.54 12.43
C LYS A 9 -34.24 5.52 11.04
N SER A 10 -34.36 6.66 10.36
CA SER A 10 -35.05 6.84 9.07
C SER A 10 -34.27 7.73 8.09
N GLY A 11 -32.99 8.00 8.35
CA GLY A 11 -32.16 8.88 7.52
C GLY A 11 -31.81 8.26 6.16
N LYS A 12 -31.54 9.10 5.15
CA LYS A 12 -30.90 8.66 3.90
C LYS A 12 -29.38 8.61 4.09
N VAL A 13 -28.74 7.53 3.67
CA VAL A 13 -27.28 7.37 3.73
C VAL A 13 -26.70 7.78 2.37
N ALA A 14 -25.74 8.70 2.37
CA ALA A 14 -25.06 9.14 1.16
C ALA A 14 -23.85 8.23 0.88
N LEU A 15 -23.80 7.66 -0.33
CA LEU A 15 -22.69 6.84 -0.81
C LEU A 15 -21.55 7.71 -1.40
N PRO A 16 -20.32 7.20 -1.49
CA PRO A 16 -19.18 7.94 -2.03
C PRO A 16 -19.34 8.41 -3.49
N ASN A 17 -20.22 7.77 -4.26
CA ASN A 17 -20.57 8.13 -5.63
C ASN A 17 -21.63 9.26 -5.73
N GLY A 18 -22.06 9.82 -4.59
CA GLY A 18 -23.07 10.89 -4.53
C GLY A 18 -24.52 10.41 -4.54
N SER A 19 -24.78 9.11 -4.70
CA SER A 19 -26.13 8.55 -4.60
C SER A 19 -26.58 8.43 -3.14
N THR A 20 -27.89 8.38 -2.89
CA THR A 20 -28.44 8.20 -1.54
C THR A 20 -29.29 6.93 -1.49
N ILE A 21 -29.08 6.13 -0.46
CA ILE A 21 -29.82 4.89 -0.19
C ILE A 21 -30.62 5.03 1.11
N SER A 22 -31.79 4.39 1.17
CA SER A 22 -32.60 4.40 2.39
C SER A 22 -32.11 3.33 3.39
N HIS A 23 -32.46 3.49 4.67
CA HIS A 23 -32.20 2.46 5.68
C HIS A 23 -32.92 1.13 5.40
N ALA A 24 -34.08 1.18 4.73
CA ALA A 24 -34.80 -0.04 4.36
C ALA A 24 -34.06 -0.83 3.27
N ASP A 25 -33.41 -0.12 2.35
CA ASP A 25 -32.60 -0.75 1.30
C ASP A 25 -31.31 -1.34 1.89
N LEU A 26 -30.69 -0.64 2.85
CA LEU A 26 -29.55 -1.16 3.62
C LEU A 26 -29.90 -2.42 4.42
N ALA A 27 -31.07 -2.46 5.04
CA ALA A 27 -31.52 -3.63 5.80
C ALA A 27 -31.74 -4.84 4.87
N LYS A 28 -32.40 -4.63 3.72
CA LYS A 28 -32.58 -5.68 2.70
C LYS A 28 -31.25 -6.20 2.18
N GLU A 29 -30.30 -5.30 1.92
CA GLU A 29 -28.98 -5.69 1.48
C GLU A 29 -28.29 -6.53 2.56
N ALA A 30 -28.29 -6.08 3.82
CA ALA A 30 -27.72 -6.83 4.95
C ALA A 30 -28.34 -8.24 5.11
N ASP A 31 -29.65 -8.37 4.90
CA ASP A 31 -30.33 -9.67 4.91
C ASP A 31 -29.86 -10.57 3.76
N GLN A 32 -29.59 -10.01 2.57
CA GLN A 32 -29.01 -10.74 1.42
C GLN A 32 -27.55 -11.17 1.66
N TRP A 33 -26.78 -10.38 2.41
CA TRP A 33 -25.44 -10.77 2.87
C TRP A 33 -25.52 -11.91 3.88
N ALA A 34 -26.48 -11.87 4.80
CA ALA A 34 -26.67 -12.90 5.82
C ALA A 34 -27.24 -14.22 5.26
N SER A 35 -28.08 -14.16 4.24
CA SER A 35 -28.67 -15.32 3.57
C SER A 35 -27.67 -16.07 2.66
N GLY A 36 -26.53 -15.44 2.33
CA GLY A 36 -25.52 -16.00 1.43
C GLY A 36 -25.86 -15.90 -0.05
N GLU A 37 -26.91 -15.15 -0.41
CA GLU A 37 -27.28 -14.84 -1.80
C GLU A 37 -26.17 -14.02 -2.49
N ILE A 38 -25.48 -13.17 -1.73
CA ILE A 38 -24.24 -12.50 -2.15
C ILE A 38 -23.04 -13.37 -1.74
N GLN A 39 -22.53 -14.18 -2.66
CA GLN A 39 -21.33 -14.97 -2.40
C GLN A 39 -20.10 -14.05 -2.36
N ALA A 40 -19.43 -13.93 -1.21
CA ALA A 40 -18.19 -13.15 -1.10
C ALA A 40 -17.08 -13.60 -2.08
N LYS A 41 -17.18 -14.82 -2.62
CA LYS A 41 -16.28 -15.38 -3.65
C LYS A 41 -16.40 -14.70 -5.02
N THR A 42 -17.54 -14.08 -5.34
CA THR A 42 -17.72 -13.33 -6.60
C THR A 42 -17.24 -11.88 -6.50
N ILE A 43 -16.97 -11.38 -5.28
CA ILE A 43 -16.34 -10.09 -5.09
C ILE A 43 -14.87 -10.25 -5.46
N ARG A 44 -14.51 -9.73 -6.64
CA ARG A 44 -13.14 -9.74 -7.14
C ARG A 44 -12.25 -9.05 -6.10
N GLN A 45 -11.43 -9.82 -5.39
CA GLN A 45 -10.42 -9.26 -4.49
C GLN A 45 -9.61 -8.25 -5.30
N LEU A 46 -9.57 -6.98 -4.86
CA LEU A 46 -8.64 -6.03 -5.44
C LEU A 46 -7.25 -6.62 -5.27
N VAL A 47 -6.62 -6.97 -6.38
CA VAL A 47 -5.25 -7.45 -6.41
C VAL A 47 -4.43 -6.36 -5.72
N GLY A 48 -3.86 -6.67 -4.55
CA GLY A 48 -3.03 -5.72 -3.83
C GLY A 48 -1.94 -5.16 -4.74
N ARG A 49 -1.34 -4.01 -4.38
CA ARG A 49 -0.28 -3.37 -5.15
C ARG A 49 0.71 -4.45 -5.66
N PRO A 50 0.92 -4.59 -6.98
CA PRO A 50 1.85 -5.59 -7.50
C PRO A 50 3.19 -5.39 -6.81
N ARG A 51 3.77 -6.48 -6.31
CA ARG A 51 5.07 -6.44 -5.65
C ARG A 51 6.07 -5.86 -6.64
N LEU A 52 6.77 -4.81 -6.22
CA LEU A 52 7.73 -4.12 -7.07
C LEU A 52 8.86 -5.10 -7.39
N GLY A 53 8.97 -5.52 -8.66
CA GLY A 53 9.96 -6.49 -9.13
C GLY A 53 9.57 -7.94 -8.84
N THR A 54 9.75 -8.79 -9.85
CA THR A 54 9.50 -10.23 -9.83
C THR A 54 10.40 -11.00 -8.85
N ASP A 55 11.35 -10.34 -8.19
CA ASP A 55 12.23 -10.97 -7.22
C ASP A 55 12.49 -10.07 -6.01
N ILE A 56 12.40 -10.66 -4.82
CA ILE A 56 12.74 -10.00 -3.56
C ILE A 56 14.24 -9.71 -3.62
N GLY A 57 14.65 -8.44 -3.57
CA GLY A 57 16.06 -8.08 -3.60
C GLY A 57 16.89 -8.95 -2.63
N LYS A 58 17.83 -9.72 -3.18
CA LYS A 58 18.64 -10.66 -2.39
C LYS A 58 19.63 -9.89 -1.51
N VAL A 59 19.58 -10.12 -0.21
CA VAL A 59 20.56 -9.57 0.73
C VAL A 59 21.87 -10.35 0.56
N MET A 60 22.94 -9.66 0.21
CA MET A 60 24.28 -10.23 0.10
C MET A 60 25.22 -9.62 1.13
N PRO A 61 25.93 -10.45 1.93
CA PRO A 61 27.04 -9.96 2.74
C PRO A 61 28.23 -9.63 1.84
N ILE A 62 28.85 -8.48 2.07
CA ILE A 62 30.04 -8.01 1.34
C ILE A 62 31.13 -7.63 2.34
N ARG A 63 32.38 -7.88 1.98
CA ARG A 63 33.54 -7.45 2.76
C ARG A 63 33.99 -6.08 2.24
N ILE A 64 34.01 -5.09 3.13
CA ILE A 64 34.45 -3.73 2.84
C ILE A 64 35.47 -3.35 3.91
N GLU A 65 36.50 -2.60 3.53
CA GLU A 65 37.49 -2.07 4.45
C GLU A 65 36.82 -1.10 5.46
N PRO A 66 37.17 -1.13 6.76
CA PRO A 66 36.45 -0.37 7.79
C PRO A 66 36.41 1.16 7.56
N SER A 67 37.49 1.76 7.03
CA SER A 67 37.51 3.19 6.74
C SER A 67 36.49 3.57 5.65
N LEU A 68 36.28 2.71 4.65
CA LEU A 68 35.26 2.91 3.62
C LEU A 68 33.84 2.86 4.19
N ILE A 69 33.57 2.04 5.22
CA ILE A 69 32.25 1.98 5.87
C ILE A 69 31.90 3.35 6.46
N SER A 70 32.85 3.97 7.16
CA SER A 70 32.67 5.31 7.75
C SER A 70 32.40 6.39 6.68
N GLN A 71 33.11 6.31 5.55
CA GLN A 71 32.90 7.24 4.43
C GLN A 71 31.53 7.06 3.76
N ILE A 72 31.10 5.79 3.58
CA ILE A 72 29.78 5.46 3.04
C ILE A 72 28.69 5.99 3.97
N ASP A 73 28.83 5.81 5.28
CA ASP A 73 27.87 6.30 6.28
C ASP A 73 27.78 7.82 6.28
N HIS A 74 28.91 8.52 6.24
CA HIS A 74 28.94 9.97 6.16
C HIS A 74 28.23 10.48 4.90
N ARG A 75 28.53 9.86 3.74
CA ARG A 75 27.90 10.22 2.47
C ARG A 75 26.41 9.89 2.44
N ALA A 76 26.01 8.74 2.97
CA ALA A 76 24.61 8.33 3.05
C ALA A 76 23.77 9.32 3.88
N ARG A 77 24.31 9.78 5.03
CA ARG A 77 23.67 10.82 5.86
C ARG A 77 23.55 12.14 5.12
N ARG A 78 24.63 12.60 4.48
CA ARG A 78 24.64 13.85 3.71
C ARG A 78 23.61 13.82 2.58
N ASP A 79 23.48 12.70 1.89
CA ASP A 79 22.60 12.55 0.73
C ASP A 79 21.16 12.14 1.14
N GLY A 80 20.89 11.94 2.44
CA GLY A 80 19.58 11.50 2.93
C GLY A 80 19.16 10.09 2.49
N LEU A 81 20.13 9.25 2.12
CA LEU A 81 19.91 7.91 1.60
C LEU A 81 20.29 6.84 2.62
N SER A 82 19.73 5.64 2.47
CA SER A 82 20.25 4.47 3.20
C SER A 82 21.57 4.01 2.58
N ARG A 83 22.44 3.38 3.39
CA ARG A 83 23.70 2.79 2.90
C ARG A 83 23.47 1.89 1.68
N SER A 84 22.46 1.01 1.76
CA SER A 84 22.18 0.07 0.68
C SER A 84 21.69 0.77 -0.59
N ALA A 85 20.95 1.87 -0.47
CA ALA A 85 20.54 2.68 -1.62
C ALA A 85 21.75 3.38 -2.28
N LEU A 86 22.65 3.94 -1.48
CA LEU A 86 23.87 4.57 -1.98
C LEU A 86 24.77 3.55 -2.70
N ILE A 87 24.95 2.36 -2.13
CA ILE A 87 25.74 1.28 -2.73
C ILE A 87 25.12 0.82 -4.06
N ARG A 88 23.79 0.61 -4.11
CA ARG A 88 23.10 0.26 -5.37
C ARG A 88 23.32 1.32 -6.44
N LEU A 89 23.15 2.60 -6.09
CA LEU A 89 23.37 3.72 -7.01
C LEU A 89 24.82 3.76 -7.52
N ALA A 90 25.80 3.54 -6.65
CA ALA A 90 27.21 3.50 -7.02
C ALA A 90 27.50 2.35 -7.99
N ILE A 91 26.98 1.15 -7.73
CA ILE A 91 27.12 -0.01 -8.62
C ILE A 91 26.48 0.27 -9.98
N THR A 92 25.25 0.80 -10.00
CA THR A 92 24.56 1.14 -11.26
C THR A 92 25.36 2.16 -12.08
N LYS A 93 25.92 3.18 -11.44
CA LYS A 93 26.76 4.18 -12.12
C LYS A 93 28.07 3.59 -12.62
N TYR A 94 28.70 2.72 -11.83
CA TYR A 94 29.93 2.04 -12.22
C TYR A 94 29.72 1.13 -13.44
N LEU A 95 28.61 0.39 -13.50
CA LEU A 95 28.27 -0.49 -14.63
C LEU A 95 27.81 0.26 -15.89
N ALA A 96 27.41 1.52 -15.76
CA ALA A 96 27.03 2.37 -16.89
C ALA A 96 28.22 3.11 -17.51
N SER A 97 29.40 3.01 -16.91
CA SER A 97 30.68 3.56 -17.41
C SER A 97 31.46 2.49 -18.17
#